data_AF-A0A919CA91-F1
#
_entry.id   AF-A0A919CA91-F1
#
_cell.length_a   1.000
_cell.length_b   1.000
_cell.length_c   1.000
_cell.angle_alpha   90.00
_cell.angle_beta   90.00
_cell.angle_gamma   90.00
#
_symmetry.space_group_name_H-M   'P 1'
#
loop_
_entity.id
_entity.type
_entity.pdbx_description
1 polymer ?
#
loop_
_entity_poly.entity_id
_entity_poly.type
_entity_poly.pdbx_seq_one_letter_code
_entity_poly.pdbx_strand_id
1 'polypeptide(L)'
;MLEKIGKEITGKRAGSCLAVAAAAVLVLPSAAFAADPTPGSDKGGTPGPSAPADVKISTELPEQISVDNKTGKTKITATVANKGSKATGQITMAVVGFDGLKVDAASGCVPIPKDRLPKGSNSGFACIVADLAAGKSKSYAVDATFDTKKQGKICLPVTEGTSEKLLWQQGPVDFGTSKPTPNAPDTPLLLGTANVPFGPDAPAPVSPSPGASKPGANKPGLPKTGPDGALPLGIAGAVLLAAGGVGFWWSRRDRVTQH
;
A
#
# COMPACT_ATOMS: atom_id res chain seq x y z
N MET A 1 -46.37 -50.39 -43.92
CA MET A 1 -45.88 -49.36 -42.97
C MET A 1 -44.85 -48.53 -43.71
N LEU A 2 -45.28 -47.42 -44.29
CA LEU A 2 -44.46 -46.52 -45.09
C LEU A 2 -45.06 -45.12 -45.02
N GLU A 3 -44.17 -44.13 -45.01
CA GLU A 3 -44.35 -42.70 -45.24
C GLU A 3 -44.99 -41.85 -44.11
N LYS A 4 -44.32 -40.82 -43.57
CA LYS A 4 -43.82 -39.51 -44.12
C LYS A 4 -44.85 -38.40 -43.88
N ILE A 5 -44.35 -37.16 -43.78
CA ILE A 5 -45.07 -35.87 -43.72
C ILE A 5 -45.44 -35.50 -42.27
N GLY A 6 -45.05 -34.37 -41.67
CA GLY A 6 -44.69 -33.05 -42.19
C GLY A 6 -45.73 -32.03 -41.70
N LYS A 7 -45.27 -30.80 -41.43
CA LYS A 7 -46.01 -29.51 -41.49
C LYS A 7 -46.17 -28.74 -40.16
N GLU A 8 -45.63 -27.52 -40.22
CA GLU A 8 -45.86 -26.39 -39.33
C GLU A 8 -47.34 -26.09 -39.06
N ILE A 9 -47.62 -25.58 -37.86
CA ILE A 9 -48.75 -24.67 -37.64
C ILE A 9 -48.25 -23.47 -36.83
N THR A 10 -47.88 -22.42 -37.56
CA THR A 10 -47.83 -21.04 -37.05
C THR A 10 -49.26 -20.49 -37.07
N GLY A 11 -49.79 -20.02 -35.94
CA GLY A 11 -51.10 -19.36 -35.94
C GLY A 11 -51.72 -19.00 -34.60
N LYS A 12 -51.56 -17.72 -34.22
CA LYS A 12 -52.45 -16.85 -33.42
C LYS A 12 -52.71 -17.21 -31.94
N ARG A 13 -52.43 -16.23 -31.07
CA ARG A 13 -53.49 -15.52 -30.31
C ARG A 13 -52.95 -14.28 -29.60
N ALA A 14 -53.54 -13.14 -29.95
CA ALA A 14 -53.60 -11.96 -29.10
C ALA A 14 -54.58 -12.23 -27.94
N GLY A 15 -54.29 -11.69 -26.76
CA GLY A 15 -55.17 -11.77 -25.60
C GLY A 15 -54.50 -11.23 -24.34
N SER A 16 -54.81 -9.97 -24.01
CA SER A 16 -54.38 -9.25 -22.82
C SER A 16 -54.94 -9.79 -21.49
N CYS A 17 -54.33 -9.29 -20.41
CA CYS A 17 -54.82 -9.17 -19.03
C CYS A 17 -54.49 -10.31 -18.04
N LEU A 18 -53.46 -10.06 -17.23
CA LEU A 18 -53.59 -9.93 -15.77
C LEU A 18 -52.26 -9.38 -15.20
N ALA A 19 -52.26 -8.09 -14.85
CA ALA A 19 -51.19 -7.48 -14.07
C ALA A 19 -51.45 -7.79 -12.59
N VAL A 20 -50.62 -8.65 -11.99
CA VAL A 20 -50.52 -8.81 -10.54
C VAL A 20 -49.19 -8.20 -10.12
N ALA A 21 -49.24 -6.99 -9.59
CA ALA A 21 -48.08 -6.31 -9.02
C ALA A 21 -47.82 -6.87 -7.61
N ALA A 22 -46.88 -7.79 -7.49
CA ALA A 22 -46.28 -8.15 -6.21
C ALA A 22 -45.09 -7.21 -5.95
N ALA A 23 -45.28 -6.24 -5.05
CA ALA A 23 -44.19 -5.39 -4.58
C ALA A 23 -43.26 -6.19 -3.66
N ALA A 24 -42.23 -6.80 -4.24
CA ALA A 24 -41.12 -7.35 -3.48
C ALA A 24 -40.18 -6.21 -3.07
N VAL A 25 -40.28 -5.76 -1.82
CA VAL A 25 -39.28 -4.88 -1.20
C VAL A 25 -38.01 -5.72 -0.99
N LEU A 26 -37.05 -5.59 -1.91
CA LEU A 26 -35.70 -6.11 -1.75
C LEU A 26 -34.99 -5.30 -0.66
N VAL A 27 -35.06 -5.78 0.58
CA VAL A 27 -34.11 -5.40 1.62
C VAL A 27 -32.77 -6.02 1.25
N LEU A 28 -31.96 -5.28 0.50
CA LEU A 28 -30.56 -5.62 0.25
C LEU A 28 -29.77 -5.39 1.54
N PRO A 29 -29.11 -6.41 2.13
CA PRO A 29 -28.13 -6.16 3.16
C PRO A 29 -26.93 -5.47 2.51
N SER A 30 -26.62 -4.27 2.97
CA SER A 30 -25.37 -3.57 2.70
C SER A 30 -24.21 -4.39 3.26
N ALA A 31 -23.71 -5.35 2.48
CA ALA A 31 -22.42 -5.97 2.75
C ALA A 31 -21.36 -4.88 2.58
N ALA A 32 -20.90 -4.34 3.70
CA ALA A 32 -19.69 -3.53 3.76
C ALA A 32 -18.51 -4.45 3.43
N PHE A 33 -18.23 -4.62 2.14
CA PHE A 33 -16.99 -5.25 1.71
C PHE A 33 -15.85 -4.29 2.04
N ALA A 34 -14.94 -4.73 2.91
CA ALA A 34 -13.62 -4.11 3.03
C ALA A 34 -13.01 -4.12 1.62
N ALA A 35 -12.78 -2.93 1.05
CA ALA A 35 -12.21 -2.81 -0.28
C ALA A 35 -10.85 -3.53 -0.32
N ASP A 36 -10.69 -4.46 -1.27
CA ASP A 36 -9.39 -5.08 -1.51
C ASP A 36 -8.34 -3.98 -1.77
N PRO A 37 -7.14 -4.12 -1.21
CA PRO A 37 -6.11 -3.09 -1.33
C PRO A 37 -5.79 -2.88 -2.81
N THR A 38 -6.09 -1.69 -3.31
CA THR A 38 -5.87 -1.34 -4.72
C THR A 38 -4.39 -1.01 -4.92
N PRO A 39 -3.73 -1.53 -5.98
CA PRO A 39 -2.39 -1.10 -6.36
C PRO A 39 -2.36 0.42 -6.57
N GLY A 40 -1.34 1.10 -6.07
CA GLY A 40 -1.30 2.57 -6.20
C GLY A 40 0.06 3.24 -6.07
N SER A 41 1.10 2.55 -5.60
CA SER A 41 2.38 3.19 -5.26
C SER A 41 3.60 2.47 -5.82
N ASP A 42 4.43 3.20 -6.55
CA ASP A 42 5.75 2.82 -7.06
C ASP A 42 6.88 3.14 -6.06
N LYS A 43 6.53 3.53 -4.83
CA LYS A 43 7.47 3.94 -3.78
C LYS A 43 8.56 2.88 -3.56
N GLY A 44 9.80 3.35 -3.49
CA GLY A 44 10.99 2.49 -3.36
C GLY A 44 11.39 1.77 -4.64
N GLY A 45 10.77 2.08 -5.78
CA GLY A 45 11.05 1.53 -7.10
C GLY A 45 12.20 2.22 -7.82
N THR A 46 13.11 1.43 -8.40
CA THR A 46 14.18 1.91 -9.28
C THR A 46 14.35 0.98 -10.49
N PRO A 47 14.68 1.53 -11.68
CA PRO A 47 15.09 0.72 -12.82
C PRO A 47 16.35 -0.10 -12.50
N GLY A 48 16.36 -1.35 -12.96
CA GLY A 48 17.55 -2.18 -12.91
C GLY A 48 18.59 -1.75 -13.95
N PRO A 49 19.86 -2.14 -13.78
CA PRO A 49 20.95 -1.75 -14.69
C PRO A 49 20.78 -2.32 -16.10
N SER A 50 19.87 -3.28 -16.27
CA SER A 50 19.67 -4.01 -17.51
C SER A 50 18.32 -3.75 -18.17
N ALA A 51 17.59 -2.73 -17.71
CA ALA A 51 16.32 -2.30 -18.30
C ALA A 51 16.55 -1.71 -19.71
N PRO A 52 15.97 -2.31 -20.77
CA PRO A 52 16.01 -1.72 -22.11
C PRO A 52 15.27 -0.36 -22.12
N ALA A 53 15.78 0.63 -22.87
CA ALA A 53 15.20 1.98 -22.87
C ALA A 53 13.75 2.03 -23.41
N ASP A 54 13.38 1.07 -24.26
CA ASP A 54 12.06 0.89 -24.87
C ASP A 54 11.09 0.07 -24.01
N VAL A 55 11.57 -0.54 -22.92
CA VAL A 55 10.79 -1.32 -21.95
C VAL A 55 10.86 -0.64 -20.58
N LYS A 56 9.76 -0.02 -20.15
CA LYS A 56 9.70 0.69 -18.86
C LYS A 56 8.90 -0.12 -17.85
N ILE A 57 9.54 -1.10 -17.25
CA ILE A 57 8.94 -1.86 -16.15
C ILE A 57 8.79 -0.95 -14.92
N SER A 58 7.65 -1.06 -14.24
CA SER A 58 7.48 -0.60 -12.86
C SER A 58 6.64 -1.62 -12.09
N THR A 59 6.75 -1.61 -10.77
CA THR A 59 5.86 -2.36 -9.89
C THR A 59 5.09 -1.40 -8.99
N GLU A 60 3.90 -1.82 -8.58
CA GLU A 60 3.02 -1.04 -7.73
C GLU A 60 2.50 -1.91 -6.58
N LEU A 61 2.51 -1.32 -5.39
CA LEU A 61 1.97 -1.85 -4.15
C LEU A 61 0.81 -0.98 -3.67
N PRO A 62 -0.08 -1.48 -2.81
CA PRO A 62 -1.07 -0.63 -2.17
C PRO A 62 -0.39 0.36 -1.22
N GLU A 63 -0.90 1.59 -1.17
CA GLU A 63 -0.44 2.60 -0.22
C GLU A 63 -0.78 2.23 1.22
N GLN A 64 -1.82 1.42 1.41
CA GLN A 64 -2.32 0.98 2.69
C GLN A 64 -2.78 -0.47 2.62
N ILE A 65 -2.47 -1.24 3.66
CA ILE A 65 -2.99 -2.58 3.90
C ILE A 65 -3.69 -2.62 5.26
N SER A 66 -4.62 -3.56 5.44
CA SER A 66 -5.28 -3.80 6.71
C SER A 66 -4.80 -5.14 7.28
N VAL A 67 -4.34 -5.14 8.52
CA VAL A 67 -3.83 -6.33 9.22
C VAL A 67 -4.81 -6.72 10.32
N ASP A 68 -5.32 -7.94 10.30
CA ASP A 68 -6.14 -8.48 11.38
C ASP A 68 -5.29 -8.62 12.66
N ASN A 69 -5.71 -7.95 13.75
CA ASN A 69 -4.90 -7.87 14.97
C ASN A 69 -4.84 -9.19 15.76
N LYS A 70 -5.72 -10.16 15.45
CA LYS A 70 -5.75 -11.47 16.13
C LYS A 70 -4.86 -12.50 15.45
N THR A 71 -4.79 -12.44 14.13
CA THR A 71 -4.16 -13.46 13.28
C THR A 71 -2.94 -12.94 12.54
N GLY A 72 -2.74 -11.62 12.47
CA GLY A 72 -1.71 -10.97 11.67
C GLY A 72 -1.99 -11.04 10.17
N LYS A 73 -3.13 -11.59 9.73
CA LYS A 73 -3.40 -11.82 8.30
C LYS A 73 -3.66 -10.52 7.59
N THR A 74 -3.19 -10.43 6.36
CA THR A 74 -3.42 -9.31 5.46
C THR A 74 -3.41 -9.76 4.00
N LYS A 75 -3.99 -8.93 3.16
CA LYS A 75 -4.01 -9.08 1.70
C LYS A 75 -3.21 -7.94 1.09
N ILE A 76 -2.50 -8.22 0.01
CA ILE A 76 -1.69 -7.25 -0.73
C ILE A 76 -1.98 -7.49 -2.21
N THR A 77 -2.14 -6.42 -2.99
CA THR A 77 -2.17 -6.53 -4.46
C THR A 77 -0.85 -6.06 -5.02
N ALA A 78 -0.09 -6.98 -5.62
CA ALA A 78 1.18 -6.68 -6.28
C ALA A 78 0.96 -6.54 -7.78
N THR A 79 1.32 -5.40 -8.36
CA THR A 79 1.17 -5.14 -9.80
C THR A 79 2.52 -4.96 -10.47
N VAL A 80 2.68 -5.53 -11.65
CA VAL A 80 3.75 -5.19 -12.59
C VAL A 80 3.14 -4.49 -13.80
N ALA A 81 3.77 -3.42 -14.26
CA ALA A 81 3.34 -2.63 -15.40
C ALA A 81 4.49 -2.40 -16.36
N ASN A 82 4.19 -2.38 -17.66
CA ASN A 82 5.10 -1.95 -18.71
C ASN A 82 4.61 -0.63 -19.29
N LYS A 83 5.25 0.47 -18.89
CA LYS A 83 4.99 1.84 -19.35
C LYS A 83 5.85 2.20 -20.59
N GLY A 84 6.50 1.20 -21.20
CA GLY A 84 7.37 1.35 -22.38
C GLY A 84 6.59 1.36 -23.70
N SER A 85 7.33 1.34 -24.80
CA SER A 85 6.78 1.30 -26.17
C SER A 85 6.87 -0.08 -26.81
N LYS A 86 7.60 -1.03 -26.21
CA LYS A 86 7.66 -2.43 -26.66
C LYS A 86 7.21 -3.40 -25.58
N ALA A 87 6.82 -4.59 -26.02
CA ALA A 87 6.52 -5.71 -25.13
C ALA A 87 7.80 -6.17 -24.41
N THR A 88 7.63 -6.74 -23.22
CA THR A 88 8.75 -7.12 -22.33
C THR A 88 9.42 -8.43 -22.73
N GLY A 89 8.73 -9.26 -23.51
CA GLY A 89 9.01 -10.69 -23.51
C GLY A 89 8.71 -11.30 -22.15
N GLN A 90 9.22 -12.51 -21.91
CA GLN A 90 9.02 -13.16 -20.61
C GLN A 90 9.73 -12.38 -19.50
N ILE A 91 9.03 -12.12 -18.41
CA ILE A 91 9.60 -11.54 -17.18
C ILE A 91 9.14 -12.37 -15.98
N THR A 92 9.92 -12.30 -14.91
CA THR A 92 9.53 -12.87 -13.60
C THR A 92 9.48 -11.75 -12.58
N MET A 93 8.32 -11.51 -11.99
CA MET A 93 8.18 -10.65 -10.82
C MET A 93 8.19 -11.51 -9.56
N ALA A 94 9.08 -11.25 -8.61
CA ALA A 94 8.97 -11.86 -7.29
C ALA A 94 8.22 -10.94 -6.32
N VAL A 95 7.53 -11.54 -5.33
CA VAL A 95 6.99 -10.84 -4.16
C VAL A 95 7.68 -11.43 -2.95
N VAL A 96 8.45 -10.63 -2.23
CA VAL A 96 9.38 -11.11 -1.19
C VAL A 96 9.11 -10.38 0.12
N GLY A 97 8.92 -11.15 1.20
CA GLY A 97 8.69 -10.65 2.55
C GLY A 97 9.95 -10.67 3.41
N PHE A 98 10.08 -9.65 4.27
CA PHE A 98 11.20 -9.49 5.20
C PHE A 98 10.70 -9.17 6.60
N ASP A 99 11.53 -9.51 7.58
CA ASP A 99 11.32 -9.20 8.99
C ASP A 99 9.94 -9.67 9.49
N GLY A 100 9.07 -8.74 9.90
CA GLY A 100 7.72 -8.98 10.37
C GLY A 100 6.70 -9.28 9.26
N LEU A 101 7.01 -9.08 7.98
CA LEU A 101 6.10 -9.39 6.87
C LEU A 101 6.50 -10.71 6.22
N LYS A 102 5.57 -11.66 6.17
CA LYS A 102 5.74 -12.96 5.52
C LYS A 102 4.69 -13.13 4.43
N VAL A 103 5.12 -13.45 3.22
CA VAL A 103 4.25 -13.83 2.11
C VAL A 103 3.88 -15.30 2.27
N ASP A 104 2.58 -15.60 2.35
CA ASP A 104 2.07 -16.95 2.54
C ASP A 104 1.60 -17.58 1.23
N ALA A 105 1.05 -16.77 0.31
CA ALA A 105 0.66 -17.20 -1.03
C ALA A 105 0.61 -16.02 -2.01
N ALA A 106 0.75 -16.32 -3.30
CA ALA A 106 0.50 -15.39 -4.39
C ALA A 106 -0.24 -16.11 -5.54
N SER A 107 -1.29 -15.50 -6.08
CA SER A 107 -2.19 -16.12 -7.08
C SER A 107 -1.46 -16.43 -8.40
N GLY A 108 -1.38 -17.69 -8.81
CA GLY A 108 -0.57 -18.09 -9.98
C GLY A 108 0.95 -18.01 -9.74
N CYS A 109 1.32 -17.80 -8.47
CA CYS A 109 2.63 -17.78 -7.85
C CYS A 109 3.30 -19.16 -7.78
N VAL A 110 4.62 -19.28 -7.86
CA VAL A 110 5.35 -20.45 -7.34
C VAL A 110 6.22 -20.04 -6.16
N PRO A 111 6.23 -20.78 -5.03
CA PRO A 111 7.07 -20.45 -3.89
C PRO A 111 8.55 -20.50 -4.27
N ILE A 112 9.32 -19.52 -3.77
CA ILE A 112 10.78 -19.47 -3.94
C ILE A 112 11.40 -20.33 -2.84
N PRO A 113 12.23 -21.35 -3.19
CA PRO A 113 12.98 -22.13 -2.22
C PRO A 113 13.87 -21.25 -1.32
N LYS A 114 14.04 -21.65 -0.06
CA LYS A 114 14.76 -20.85 0.95
C LYS A 114 16.20 -20.51 0.56
N ASP A 115 16.86 -21.42 -0.13
CA ASP A 115 18.23 -21.27 -0.66
C ASP A 115 18.33 -20.29 -1.83
N ARG A 116 17.19 -19.93 -2.45
CA ARG A 116 17.09 -18.96 -3.56
C ARG A 116 16.40 -17.66 -3.16
N LEU A 117 16.07 -17.51 -1.88
CA LEU A 117 15.50 -16.29 -1.35
C LEU A 117 16.58 -15.19 -1.26
N PRO A 118 16.25 -13.92 -1.55
CA PRO A 118 17.17 -12.81 -1.30
C PRO A 118 17.65 -12.80 0.16
N LYS A 119 18.91 -12.44 0.36
CA LYS A 119 19.49 -12.38 1.70
C LYS A 119 18.65 -11.49 2.62
N GLY A 120 18.33 -11.99 3.81
CA GLY A 120 17.52 -11.28 4.80
C GLY A 120 16.00 -11.42 4.62
N SER A 121 15.52 -12.00 3.52
CA SER A 121 14.11 -12.32 3.36
C SER A 121 13.72 -13.59 4.11
N ASN A 122 12.44 -13.70 4.46
CA ASN A 122 11.88 -14.83 5.19
C ASN A 122 10.95 -15.70 4.32
N SER A 123 10.48 -15.17 3.19
CA SER A 123 9.49 -15.78 2.30
C SER A 123 9.44 -15.08 0.95
N GLY A 124 8.98 -15.78 -0.08
CA GLY A 124 8.73 -15.15 -1.37
C GLY A 124 8.14 -16.09 -2.41
N PHE A 125 7.50 -15.50 -3.42
CA PHE A 125 6.87 -16.18 -4.54
C PHE A 125 7.29 -15.54 -5.86
N ALA A 126 7.52 -16.35 -6.89
CA ALA A 126 7.91 -15.90 -8.23
C ALA A 126 6.75 -16.06 -9.21
N CYS A 127 6.39 -14.97 -9.88
CA CYS A 127 5.26 -14.84 -10.79
C CYS A 127 5.75 -14.66 -12.23
N ILE A 128 5.60 -15.68 -13.06
CA ILE A 128 6.00 -15.64 -14.46
C ILE A 128 4.94 -14.88 -15.26
N VAL A 129 5.39 -13.89 -16.03
CA VAL A 129 4.59 -13.21 -17.06
C VAL A 129 5.20 -13.57 -18.40
N ALA A 130 4.48 -14.34 -19.21
CA ALA A 130 4.99 -14.83 -20.50
C ALA A 130 5.34 -13.69 -21.46
N ASP A 131 4.50 -12.67 -21.50
CA ASP A 131 4.77 -11.40 -22.20
C ASP A 131 3.88 -10.31 -21.61
N LEU A 132 4.41 -9.10 -21.44
CA LEU A 132 3.66 -7.93 -20.99
C LEU A 132 3.75 -6.83 -22.05
N ALA A 133 2.67 -6.69 -22.83
CA ALA A 133 2.61 -5.70 -23.89
C ALA A 133 2.77 -4.26 -23.37
N ALA A 134 3.18 -3.35 -24.25
CA ALA A 134 3.30 -1.93 -23.96
C ALA A 134 1.97 -1.35 -23.42
N GLY A 135 2.07 -0.55 -22.36
CA GLY A 135 0.93 0.07 -21.68
C GLY A 135 0.06 -0.91 -20.87
N LYS A 136 0.47 -2.17 -20.71
CA LYS A 136 -0.30 -3.17 -19.94
C LYS A 136 0.28 -3.37 -18.55
N SER A 137 -0.57 -3.88 -17.67
CA SER A 137 -0.24 -4.29 -16.32
C SER A 137 -0.86 -5.64 -15.99
N LYS A 138 -0.30 -6.30 -14.98
CA LYS A 138 -0.85 -7.54 -14.40
C LYS A 138 -0.73 -7.47 -12.89
N SER A 139 -1.84 -7.77 -12.22
CA SER A 139 -1.95 -7.75 -10.76
C SER A 139 -2.05 -9.17 -10.20
N TYR A 140 -1.53 -9.34 -9.00
CA TYR A 140 -1.49 -10.59 -8.27
C TYR A 140 -2.06 -10.37 -6.87
N ALA A 141 -3.00 -11.23 -6.49
CA ALA A 141 -3.48 -11.29 -5.12
C ALA A 141 -2.44 -12.03 -4.27
N VAL A 142 -1.99 -11.39 -3.20
CA VAL A 142 -0.97 -11.90 -2.29
C VAL A 142 -1.58 -11.98 -0.90
N ASP A 143 -1.57 -13.18 -0.33
CA ASP A 143 -1.90 -13.40 1.07
C ASP A 143 -0.61 -13.36 1.88
N ALA A 144 -0.64 -12.61 2.99
CA ALA A 144 0.52 -12.41 3.85
C ALA A 144 0.12 -12.38 5.32
N THR A 145 1.13 -12.57 6.17
CA THR A 145 1.04 -12.39 7.62
C THR A 145 2.02 -11.31 8.05
N PHE A 146 1.55 -10.38 8.89
CA PHE A 146 2.33 -9.28 9.46
C PHE A 146 2.39 -9.40 10.99
N ASP A 147 3.60 -9.44 11.53
CA ASP A 147 3.89 -9.35 12.96
C ASP A 147 3.93 -7.88 13.37
N THR A 148 2.84 -7.37 13.96
CA THR A 148 2.69 -5.98 14.41
C THR A 148 3.69 -5.57 15.49
N LYS A 149 4.41 -6.52 16.09
CA LYS A 149 5.48 -6.26 17.06
C LYS A 149 6.83 -5.96 16.39
N LYS A 150 6.93 -6.11 15.08
CA LYS A 150 8.18 -5.92 14.31
C LYS A 150 8.00 -4.92 13.18
N GLN A 151 9.12 -4.49 12.63
CA GLN A 151 9.12 -3.87 11.30
C GLN A 151 8.81 -4.95 10.27
N GLY A 152 7.95 -4.69 9.30
CA GLY A 152 7.75 -5.58 8.16
C GLY A 152 8.08 -4.85 6.87
N LYS A 153 8.75 -5.56 5.94
CA LYS A 153 9.14 -4.98 4.65
C LYS A 153 8.79 -5.91 3.51
N ILE A 154 8.60 -5.33 2.34
CA ILE A 154 8.29 -6.05 1.11
C ILE A 154 9.20 -5.58 -0.03
N CYS A 155 9.58 -6.50 -0.91
CA CYS A 155 10.37 -6.19 -2.11
C CYS A 155 9.76 -6.90 -3.34
N LEU A 156 9.68 -6.17 -4.46
CA LEU A 156 9.21 -6.66 -5.75
C LEU A 156 10.29 -6.47 -6.83
N PRO A 157 11.28 -7.39 -6.93
CA PRO A 157 12.20 -7.39 -8.06
C PRO A 157 11.52 -7.98 -9.30
N VAL A 158 11.88 -7.45 -10.46
CA VAL A 158 11.47 -7.97 -11.77
C VAL A 158 12.71 -8.30 -12.58
N THR A 159 12.80 -9.55 -13.05
CA THR A 159 13.90 -10.03 -13.88
C THR A 159 13.44 -10.44 -15.27
N GLU A 160 14.37 -10.48 -16.22
CA GLU A 160 14.13 -10.99 -17.57
C GLU A 160 14.07 -12.53 -17.55
N GLY A 161 12.97 -13.10 -18.06
CA GLY A 161 12.75 -14.55 -18.14
C GLY A 161 12.97 -15.25 -16.79
N THR A 162 13.75 -16.33 -16.82
CA THR A 162 14.24 -17.04 -15.62
C THR A 162 15.69 -16.67 -15.27
N SER A 163 16.21 -15.57 -15.83
CA SER A 163 17.57 -15.10 -15.56
C SER A 163 17.62 -14.23 -14.29
N GLU A 164 18.83 -13.93 -13.83
CA GLU A 164 19.07 -12.98 -12.73
C GLU A 164 19.15 -11.52 -13.20
N LYS A 165 18.93 -11.26 -14.49
CA LYS A 165 19.04 -9.92 -15.08
C LYS A 165 17.91 -9.03 -14.58
N LEU A 166 18.25 -8.11 -13.69
CA LEU A 166 17.31 -7.20 -13.04
C LEU A 166 16.86 -6.09 -14.00
N LEU A 167 15.55 -6.02 -14.24
CA LEU A 167 14.90 -4.99 -15.04
C LEU A 167 14.35 -3.87 -14.15
N TRP A 168 13.89 -4.21 -12.95
CA TRP A 168 13.32 -3.27 -11.99
C TRP A 168 13.41 -3.83 -10.58
N GLN A 169 13.54 -2.95 -9.59
CA GLN A 169 13.44 -3.34 -8.19
C GLN A 169 12.67 -2.32 -7.38
N GLN A 170 11.63 -2.79 -6.69
CA GLN A 170 10.94 -2.01 -5.66
C GLN A 170 11.27 -2.55 -4.27
N GLY A 171 11.84 -1.72 -3.41
CA GLY A 171 12.09 -2.04 -2.00
C GLY A 171 13.46 -2.65 -1.68
N PRO A 172 13.67 -3.13 -0.43
CA PRO A 172 12.64 -3.36 0.60
C PRO A 172 11.96 -2.07 1.10
N VAL A 173 10.63 -2.03 1.06
CA VAL A 173 9.82 -0.90 1.56
C VAL A 173 9.06 -1.33 2.80
N ASP A 174 9.00 -0.43 3.78
CA ASP A 174 8.31 -0.64 5.04
C ASP A 174 6.79 -0.66 4.90
N PHE A 175 6.11 -1.52 5.66
CA PHE A 175 4.72 -1.31 6.06
C PHE A 175 4.69 -1.05 7.57
N GLY A 176 3.94 -0.04 7.98
CA GLY A 176 3.86 0.30 9.40
C GLY A 176 2.79 1.32 9.72
N THR A 177 2.57 1.52 11.03
CA THR A 177 1.72 2.57 11.57
C THR A 177 2.47 3.36 12.63
N SER A 178 2.22 4.68 12.69
CA SER A 178 2.70 5.55 13.77
C SER A 178 1.68 5.73 14.90
N LYS A 179 0.44 5.28 14.69
CA LYS A 179 -0.68 5.42 15.62
C LYS A 179 -1.41 4.09 15.75
N PRO A 180 -0.82 3.13 16.46
CA PRO A 180 -1.46 1.84 16.65
C PRO A 180 -2.75 1.96 17.44
N THR A 181 -3.75 1.16 17.10
CA THR A 181 -5.03 1.06 17.81
C THR A 181 -5.19 -0.36 18.36
N PRO A 182 -4.64 -0.67 19.56
CA PRO A 182 -4.52 -2.04 20.06
C PRO A 182 -5.84 -2.80 20.23
N ASN A 183 -6.94 -2.07 20.40
CA ASN A 183 -8.27 -2.63 20.63
C ASN A 183 -9.15 -2.68 19.37
N ALA A 184 -8.62 -2.26 18.21
CA ALA A 184 -9.33 -2.38 16.94
C ALA A 184 -9.27 -3.83 16.43
N PRO A 185 -10.26 -4.30 15.64
CA PRO A 185 -10.17 -5.62 15.01
C PRO A 185 -9.02 -5.70 14.00
N ASP A 186 -8.79 -4.62 13.25
CA ASP A 186 -7.73 -4.51 12.25
C ASP A 186 -6.88 -3.28 12.49
N THR A 187 -5.63 -3.32 12.02
CA THR A 187 -4.72 -2.17 12.01
C THR A 187 -4.33 -1.80 10.58
N PRO A 188 -4.56 -0.54 10.17
CA PRO A 188 -4.09 -0.04 8.90
C PRO A 188 -2.57 0.19 8.96
N LEU A 189 -1.83 -0.35 7.99
CA LEU A 189 -0.41 -0.12 7.80
C LEU A 189 -0.18 0.62 6.48
N LEU A 190 0.66 1.65 6.51
CA LEU A 190 0.98 2.50 5.37
C LEU A 190 2.32 2.14 4.76
N LEU A 191 2.39 2.17 3.43
CA LEU A 191 3.61 1.90 2.67
C LEU A 191 4.67 3.01 2.85
N GLY A 192 5.89 2.60 3.10
CA GLY A 192 7.03 3.46 3.42
C GLY A 192 6.91 4.14 4.78
N THR A 193 6.17 3.55 5.72
CA THR A 193 6.05 4.05 7.10
C THR A 193 6.66 3.05 8.06
N ALA A 194 7.53 3.52 8.97
CA ALA A 194 8.07 2.69 10.03
C ALA A 194 6.94 2.23 10.97
N ASN A 195 7.02 0.98 11.44
CA ASN A 195 6.04 0.41 12.33
C ASN A 195 6.39 0.72 13.79
N VAL A 196 5.45 1.32 14.52
CA VAL A 196 5.51 1.44 15.97
C VAL A 196 4.90 0.16 16.56
N PRO A 197 5.68 -0.70 17.24
CA PRO A 197 5.19 -1.96 17.77
C PRO A 197 4.03 -1.79 18.75
N PHE A 198 3.02 -2.65 18.66
CA PHE A 198 1.91 -2.69 19.61
C PHE A 198 1.28 -4.09 19.69
N GLY A 199 0.57 -4.35 20.79
CA GLY A 199 -0.05 -5.64 21.10
C GLY A 199 -0.08 -5.91 22.60
N PRO A 200 -0.72 -6.99 23.06
CA PRO A 200 -0.89 -7.30 24.49
C PRO A 200 0.44 -7.45 25.25
N ASP A 201 1.52 -7.85 24.56
CA ASP A 201 2.87 -7.97 25.13
C ASP A 201 3.83 -6.87 24.66
N ALA A 202 3.35 -5.86 23.93
CA ALA A 202 4.20 -4.75 23.52
C ALA A 202 4.55 -3.89 24.74
N PRO A 203 5.78 -3.34 24.83
CA PRO A 203 6.10 -2.34 25.83
C PRO A 203 5.03 -1.26 25.78
N ALA A 204 4.39 -0.98 26.92
CA ALA A 204 3.35 0.04 26.98
C ALA A 204 3.87 1.31 26.29
N PRO A 205 3.10 1.94 25.39
CA PRO A 205 3.50 3.22 24.84
C PRO A 205 3.78 4.13 26.02
N VAL A 206 5.00 4.68 26.06
CA VAL A 206 5.38 5.68 27.05
C VAL A 206 4.49 6.90 26.79
N SER A 207 3.31 6.93 27.42
CA SER A 207 2.59 8.17 27.61
C SER A 207 3.56 9.11 28.31
N PRO A 208 3.86 10.30 27.76
CA PRO A 208 4.55 11.32 28.53
C PRO A 208 3.64 11.62 29.71
N SER A 209 3.98 11.07 30.87
CA SER A 209 3.30 11.35 32.12
C SER A 209 3.57 12.82 32.44
N PRO A 210 2.56 13.71 32.47
CA PRO A 210 2.77 15.05 32.99
C PRO A 210 2.74 14.95 34.52
N GLY A 211 3.89 14.65 35.13
CA GLY A 211 3.91 14.50 36.58
C GLY A 211 5.15 13.85 37.18
N ALA A 212 6.32 14.46 36.99
CA ALA A 212 7.40 14.31 37.96
C ALA A 212 7.25 15.39 39.05
N SER A 213 6.30 15.19 39.95
CA SER A 213 6.16 15.99 41.16
C SER A 213 7.25 15.59 42.17
N LYS A 214 8.22 16.48 42.35
CA LYS A 214 9.14 16.49 43.51
C LYS A 214 8.36 16.98 44.74
N PRO A 215 8.41 16.35 45.92
CA PRO A 215 7.72 16.84 47.12
C PRO A 215 8.53 17.94 47.81
N GLY A 216 7.93 19.10 48.07
CA GLY A 216 8.56 20.16 48.87
C GLY A 216 7.83 21.49 48.84
N ALA A 217 6.71 21.56 49.57
CA ALA A 217 5.96 22.72 50.09
C ALA A 217 6.39 24.16 49.73
N ASN A 218 5.49 24.91 49.05
CA ASN A 218 4.72 26.00 49.66
C ASN A 218 3.57 26.47 48.73
N LYS A 219 2.39 26.66 49.36
CA LYS A 219 1.01 26.98 48.90
C LYS A 219 0.86 28.29 48.06
N PRO A 220 -0.38 28.76 47.71
CA PRO A 220 -1.62 28.11 47.25
C PRO A 220 -2.32 28.83 46.06
N GLY A 221 -3.26 28.13 45.38
CA GLY A 221 -4.49 28.77 44.87
C GLY A 221 -4.72 28.67 43.35
N LEU A 222 -5.57 27.72 42.94
CA LEU A 222 -6.23 27.78 41.64
C LEU A 222 -7.36 28.83 41.69
N PRO A 223 -7.47 29.76 40.73
CA PRO A 223 -8.68 30.56 40.59
C PRO A 223 -9.79 29.71 39.95
N LYS A 224 -10.97 29.79 40.57
CA LYS A 224 -12.23 29.18 40.13
C LYS A 224 -12.72 29.85 38.84
N THR A 225 -13.40 29.04 38.03
CA THR A 225 -14.17 29.39 36.83
C THR A 225 -15.30 30.39 37.10
N GLY A 226 -15.49 31.37 36.20
CA GLY A 226 -16.72 32.17 36.10
C GLY A 226 -16.59 33.29 35.05
N PRO A 227 -17.56 33.47 34.14
CA PRO A 227 -17.50 34.45 33.06
C PRO A 227 -17.97 35.83 33.54
N ASP A 228 -17.37 36.88 32.98
CA ASP A 228 -18.00 38.14 32.57
C ASP A 228 -17.03 39.30 32.75
N GLY A 229 -16.80 40.00 31.64
CA GLY A 229 -16.54 41.42 31.68
C GLY A 229 -15.13 41.87 31.32
N ALA A 230 -15.09 42.61 30.22
CA ALA A 230 -14.15 43.69 29.90
C ALA A 230 -12.81 43.29 29.25
N LEU A 231 -12.84 43.30 27.91
CA LEU A 231 -11.69 43.68 27.09
C LEU A 231 -11.12 45.03 27.54
N PRO A 232 -9.79 45.18 27.50
CA PRO A 232 -9.17 46.40 27.04
C PRO A 232 -8.51 46.13 25.68
N LEU A 233 -9.13 46.66 24.61
CA LEU A 233 -8.48 46.88 23.33
C LEU A 233 -7.35 47.90 23.54
N GLY A 234 -6.14 47.39 23.80
CA GLY A 234 -4.91 48.17 23.93
C GLY A 234 -4.16 48.24 22.61
N ILE A 235 -4.16 49.43 22.01
CA ILE A 235 -3.49 49.84 20.77
C ILE A 235 -1.98 50.01 21.00
N ALA A 236 -1.15 49.43 20.13
CA ALA A 236 0.19 49.90 19.68
C ALA A 236 0.82 48.78 18.82
N GLY A 237 1.54 48.98 17.72
CA GLY A 237 2.13 50.16 17.10
C GLY A 237 2.88 49.70 15.83
N ALA A 238 3.22 50.67 14.98
CA ALA A 238 3.56 50.56 13.58
C ALA A 238 5.03 50.16 13.25
N VAL A 239 5.19 49.51 12.08
CA VAL A 239 6.16 49.76 10.96
C VAL A 239 7.69 49.75 11.19
N LEU A 240 8.42 49.03 10.31
CA LEU A 240 9.65 49.36 9.52
C LEU A 240 10.49 48.08 9.23
N LEU A 241 10.54 47.59 7.98
CA LEU A 241 11.59 47.79 6.94
C LEU A 241 13.01 47.32 7.31
N ALA A 242 13.59 46.41 6.51
CA ALA A 242 14.89 46.62 5.85
C ALA A 242 15.32 45.42 4.99
N ALA A 243 15.77 45.75 3.78
CA ALA A 243 16.44 44.89 2.83
C ALA A 243 17.91 44.63 3.21
N GLY A 244 18.46 43.54 2.68
CA GLY A 244 19.89 43.20 2.65
C GLY A 244 20.00 41.69 2.42
N GLY A 245 20.82 41.14 1.54
CA GLY A 245 21.97 41.65 0.80
C GLY A 245 22.81 40.41 0.46
N VAL A 246 23.35 40.41 -0.75
CA VAL A 246 24.19 39.39 -1.42
C VAL A 246 25.39 38.85 -0.61
N GLY A 247 25.80 37.62 -0.99
CA GLY A 247 27.15 37.05 -0.84
C GLY A 247 27.07 35.53 -1.03
N PHE A 248 27.23 34.95 -2.23
CA PHE A 248 28.45 34.80 -3.03
C PHE A 248 29.67 34.35 -2.19
N TRP A 249 29.98 33.05 -2.20
CA TRP A 249 31.38 32.64 -2.30
C TRP A 249 31.54 31.28 -3.01
N TRP A 250 32.68 31.18 -3.65
CA TRP A 250 33.01 30.44 -4.85
C TRP A 250 34.36 29.78 -4.57
N SER A 251 34.63 28.59 -5.12
CA SER A 251 35.87 28.22 -5.83
C SER A 251 35.74 26.77 -6.31
N ARG A 252 35.72 26.45 -7.62
CA ARG A 252 36.84 26.43 -8.61
C ARG A 252 38.01 25.60 -8.06
N ARG A 253 38.47 24.50 -8.67
CA ARG A 253 39.13 24.25 -9.98
C ARG A 253 39.66 22.79 -9.90
N ASP A 254 40.08 22.02 -10.89
CA ASP A 254 40.37 22.07 -12.33
C ASP A 254 40.36 20.57 -12.77
N ARG A 255 39.78 20.17 -13.92
CA ARG A 255 40.38 20.05 -15.26
C ARG A 255 41.62 19.12 -15.36
N VAL A 256 41.47 17.95 -15.99
CA VAL A 256 42.52 17.30 -16.80
C VAL A 256 41.90 16.63 -18.03
N THR A 257 42.35 17.09 -19.19
CA THR A 257 42.22 16.53 -20.54
C THR A 257 43.20 15.37 -20.73
N GLN A 258 42.85 14.31 -21.47
CA GLN A 258 43.67 13.47 -22.40
C GLN A 258 42.69 12.41 -22.97
N HIS A 259 42.63 12.00 -24.23
CA HIS A 259 43.46 12.15 -25.42
C HIS A 259 42.56 12.02 -26.66
#